data_AF-A0A2D5YNB7-F1
#
_entry.id   AF-A0A2D5YNB7-F1
#
_cell.length_a   1.000
_cell.length_b   1.000
_cell.length_c   1.000
_cell.angle_alpha   90.00
_cell.angle_beta   90.00
_cell.angle_gamma   90.00
#
_symmetry.space_group_name_H-M   'P 1'
#
loop_
_entity.id
_entity.type
_entity.pdbx_description
1 polymer ?
#
loop_
_entity_poly.entity_id
_entity_poly.type
_entity_poly.pdbx_seq_one_letter_code
_entity_poly.pdbx_strand_id
1 'polypeptide(L)'
;MRTIFFILLTLCSTLSLAGKKSFKCYEFEHFNYVSIDNSNIEEFPDYQCDDAKRFDDLLGEVRSVSPINLYGVNLFLSKRKPKKGKNDIDFNHVNMGFNKDMPEVSKHVDAIFIHEVGHSIFHQYLLKEISYFSNLYDLDRKKDSLFNTLLERNSLLSDTGKCESPECLKWNAENSNIFSDIRKTKLEMEDWYKNNKKKIFILTRLAAPYHELFADIVAAAVLNDPEATSNALYDLLKVAIPCRSMKYSSECLNDTQGDHCLYSGVREAIWNSLISPALSNGDVKNAIEAVLLIIKGEIENELDNALENDDWIYNPDLYFRSFKSKIH
;
A
#
# COMPACT_ATOMS: atom_id res chain seq x y z
N MET A 1 8.98 -20.56 16.20
CA MET A 1 7.69 -21.08 15.68
C MET A 1 6.65 -21.06 16.80
N ARG A 2 6.02 -19.91 17.07
CA ARG A 2 4.89 -19.77 17.99
C ARG A 2 4.14 -18.46 17.67
N THR A 3 3.32 -18.50 16.62
CA THR A 3 2.23 -17.52 16.42
C THR A 3 1.15 -18.16 15.54
N ILE A 4 0.48 -19.18 16.07
CA ILE A 4 -0.79 -19.68 15.54
C ILE A 4 -1.74 -19.59 16.73
N PHE A 5 -2.36 -18.45 16.95
CA PHE A 5 -3.53 -18.30 17.81
C PHE A 5 -4.12 -16.91 17.55
N PHE A 6 -5.45 -16.86 17.40
CA PHE A 6 -6.31 -15.68 17.21
C PHE A 6 -6.65 -15.22 15.79
N ILE A 7 -7.29 -16.06 14.97
CA ILE A 7 -8.39 -15.61 14.08
C ILE A 7 -9.42 -16.76 13.96
N LEU A 8 -10.16 -17.00 15.04
CA LEU A 8 -11.35 -17.87 15.03
C LEU A 8 -12.13 -17.60 16.32
N LEU A 9 -12.86 -16.47 16.33
CA LEU A 9 -14.03 -16.16 17.19
C LEU A 9 -14.25 -14.64 17.20
N THR A 10 -14.99 -14.14 16.21
CA THR A 10 -15.73 -12.86 16.30
C THR A 10 -16.82 -12.86 15.23
N LEU A 11 -17.63 -13.91 15.25
CA LEU A 11 -18.96 -13.95 14.65
C LEU A 11 -19.88 -14.42 15.77
N CYS A 12 -20.89 -13.61 16.09
CA CYS A 12 -21.93 -13.75 17.12
C CYS A 12 -21.64 -13.27 18.57
N SER A 13 -21.88 -11.97 18.80
CA SER A 13 -22.49 -11.30 19.98
C SER A 13 -22.19 -9.80 19.84
N THR A 14 -23.07 -8.80 19.98
CA THR A 14 -24.47 -8.63 20.39
C THR A 14 -24.88 -7.22 19.94
N LEU A 15 -26.17 -7.02 19.63
CA LEU A 15 -26.78 -5.71 19.52
C LEU A 15 -26.58 -4.90 20.81
N SER A 16 -26.04 -3.69 20.68
CA SER A 16 -26.54 -2.52 21.39
C SER A 16 -26.45 -1.33 20.44
N LEU A 17 -27.59 -0.70 20.16
CA LEU A 17 -27.73 0.43 19.22
C LEU A 17 -27.25 1.77 19.83
N ALA A 18 -26.30 1.73 20.76
CA ALA A 18 -25.61 2.89 21.31
C ALA A 18 -24.15 2.50 21.57
N GLY A 19 -23.22 2.93 20.71
CA GLY A 19 -21.78 2.78 20.96
C GLY A 19 -21.02 1.75 20.13
N LYS A 20 -21.31 1.57 18.83
CA LYS A 20 -20.32 0.95 17.93
C LYS A 20 -19.17 1.93 17.74
N LYS A 21 -18.12 1.77 18.55
CA LYS A 21 -16.88 2.54 18.40
C LYS A 21 -16.08 2.15 17.15
N SER A 22 -16.48 1.13 16.39
CA SER A 22 -15.87 0.83 15.09
C SER A 22 -16.95 0.42 14.08
N PHE A 23 -16.83 0.88 12.84
CA PHE A 23 -17.82 0.67 11.77
C PHE A 23 -17.18 0.72 10.38
N LYS A 24 -17.95 0.37 9.34
CA LYS A 24 -17.50 0.36 7.93
C LYS A 24 -18.36 1.27 7.08
N CYS A 25 -17.74 1.89 6.08
CA CYS A 25 -18.34 2.81 5.13
C CYS A 25 -18.05 2.30 3.70
N TYR A 26 -19.04 2.40 2.81
CA TYR A 26 -19.02 1.79 1.47
C TYR A 26 -19.37 2.77 0.33
N GLU A 27 -19.55 4.05 0.66
CA GLU A 27 -20.09 5.09 -0.23
C GLU A 27 -19.00 5.86 -0.99
N PHE A 28 -17.94 5.17 -1.40
CA PHE A 28 -16.76 5.77 -2.01
C PHE A 28 -16.63 5.37 -3.47
N GLU A 29 -16.03 6.24 -4.28
CA GLU A 29 -15.83 6.02 -5.71
C GLU A 29 -14.59 5.14 -5.97
N HIS A 30 -13.54 5.32 -5.17
CA HIS A 30 -12.23 4.72 -5.44
C HIS A 30 -11.80 3.67 -4.41
N PHE A 31 -12.27 3.74 -3.17
CA PHE A 31 -12.09 2.67 -2.17
C PHE A 31 -13.14 1.57 -2.29
N ASN A 32 -12.76 0.32 -1.98
CA ASN A 32 -13.75 -0.75 -1.83
C ASN A 32 -14.52 -0.61 -0.51
N TYR A 33 -13.83 -0.22 0.57
CA TYR A 33 -14.45 0.21 1.82
C TYR A 33 -13.46 1.00 2.68
N VAL A 34 -14.02 1.74 3.63
CA VAL A 34 -13.29 2.37 4.72
C VAL A 34 -13.73 1.75 6.03
N SER A 35 -12.79 1.30 6.85
CA SER A 35 -13.06 0.87 8.22
C SER A 35 -12.61 1.93 9.20
N ILE A 36 -13.53 2.35 10.05
CA ILE A 36 -13.31 3.37 11.07
C ILE A 36 -13.27 2.71 12.43
N ASP A 37 -12.24 3.01 13.21
CA ASP A 37 -12.06 2.59 14.59
C ASP A 37 -11.86 3.79 15.52
N ASN A 38 -12.97 4.21 16.12
CA ASN A 38 -13.09 5.21 17.18
C ASN A 38 -12.97 4.60 18.59
N SER A 39 -12.56 3.32 18.72
CA SER A 39 -12.47 2.64 20.02
C SER A 39 -11.35 3.17 20.92
N ASN A 40 -10.29 3.73 20.31
CA ASN A 40 -9.19 4.34 21.05
C ASN A 40 -9.64 5.61 21.79
N ILE A 41 -9.11 5.79 23.01
CA ILE A 41 -9.48 6.87 23.95
C ILE A 41 -8.42 7.99 23.93
N GLU A 42 -7.48 7.98 22.97
CA GLU A 42 -6.58 9.12 22.77
C GLU A 42 -7.39 10.41 22.46
N GLU A 43 -6.80 11.58 22.72
CA GLU A 43 -7.36 12.93 22.47
C GLU A 43 -7.53 13.24 20.96
N PHE A 44 -8.04 12.30 20.17
CA PHE A 44 -8.36 12.47 18.75
C PHE A 44 -9.87 12.42 18.53
N PRO A 45 -10.39 13.27 17.64
CA PRO A 45 -11.83 13.33 17.37
C PRO A 45 -12.35 12.01 16.78
N ASP A 46 -13.64 11.72 17.02
CA ASP A 46 -14.34 10.61 16.35
C ASP A 46 -14.39 10.85 14.84
N TYR A 47 -13.99 9.86 14.04
CA TYR A 47 -14.17 9.89 12.60
C TYR A 47 -15.57 9.43 12.19
N GLN A 48 -16.05 9.97 11.07
CA GLN A 48 -17.27 9.62 10.35
C GLN A 48 -16.92 9.24 8.90
N CYS A 49 -17.85 8.64 8.16
CA CYS A 49 -17.60 8.26 6.76
C CYS A 49 -17.16 9.45 5.88
N ASP A 50 -17.76 10.62 6.10
CA ASP A 50 -17.41 11.86 5.39
C ASP A 50 -15.94 12.28 5.59
N ASP A 51 -15.33 11.96 6.74
CA ASP A 51 -13.92 12.28 7.01
C ASP A 51 -12.97 11.52 6.08
N ALA A 52 -13.44 10.45 5.43
CA ALA A 52 -12.66 9.64 4.50
C ALA A 52 -12.74 10.10 3.04
N LYS A 53 -13.71 10.97 2.68
CA LYS A 53 -13.92 11.42 1.29
C LYS A 53 -12.69 12.04 0.66
N ARG A 54 -11.94 12.83 1.43
CA ARG A 54 -10.67 13.39 0.98
C ARG A 54 -9.67 12.32 0.54
N PHE A 55 -9.56 11.22 1.27
CA PHE A 55 -8.64 10.14 0.89
C PHE A 55 -9.13 9.39 -0.35
N ASP A 56 -10.44 9.39 -0.58
CA ASP A 56 -11.02 8.84 -1.80
C ASP A 56 -10.63 9.71 -2.99
N ASP A 57 -10.81 11.02 -2.90
CA ASP A 57 -10.38 11.99 -3.91
C ASP A 57 -8.87 11.84 -4.22
N LEU A 58 -8.03 11.77 -3.18
CA LEU A 58 -6.58 11.54 -3.34
C LEU A 58 -6.28 10.20 -4.01
N LEU A 59 -7.03 9.14 -3.69
CA LEU A 59 -6.88 7.85 -4.37
C LEU A 59 -7.26 7.97 -5.85
N GLY A 60 -8.25 8.79 -6.20
CA GLY A 60 -8.59 9.14 -7.58
C GLY A 60 -7.42 9.80 -8.32
N GLU A 61 -6.78 10.78 -7.70
CA GLU A 61 -5.57 11.43 -8.24
C GLU A 61 -4.42 10.43 -8.42
N VAL A 62 -4.15 9.59 -7.42
CA VAL A 62 -3.12 8.54 -7.50
C VAL A 62 -3.42 7.53 -8.61
N ARG A 63 -4.69 7.10 -8.76
CA ARG A 63 -5.13 6.21 -9.84
C ARG A 63 -4.91 6.84 -11.22
N SER A 64 -5.05 8.16 -11.35
CA SER A 64 -4.86 8.86 -12.63
C SER A 64 -3.41 8.79 -13.13
N VAL A 65 -2.43 8.75 -12.21
CA VAL A 65 -1.00 8.66 -12.54
C VAL A 65 -0.45 7.22 -12.45
N SER A 66 -1.23 6.28 -11.93
CA SER A 66 -0.82 4.88 -11.82
C SER A 66 -0.75 4.19 -13.18
N PRO A 67 0.37 3.52 -13.53
CA PRO A 67 0.49 2.75 -14.77
C PRO A 67 -0.28 1.43 -14.73
N ILE A 68 -0.71 0.99 -13.56
CA ILE A 68 -1.54 -0.21 -13.37
C ILE A 68 -2.91 0.14 -12.80
N ASN A 69 -3.91 -0.68 -13.12
CA ASN A 69 -5.20 -0.59 -12.44
C ASN A 69 -5.08 -1.20 -11.04
N LEU A 70 -5.06 -0.33 -10.02
CA LEU A 70 -5.06 -0.75 -8.63
C LEU A 70 -6.37 -1.45 -8.28
N TYR A 71 -6.26 -2.68 -7.79
CA TYR A 71 -7.38 -3.39 -7.17
C TYR A 71 -7.23 -3.40 -5.65
N GLY A 72 -8.34 -3.55 -4.95
CA GLY A 72 -8.31 -3.89 -3.52
C GLY A 72 -7.90 -2.80 -2.54
N VAL A 73 -7.82 -1.52 -2.93
CA VAL A 73 -7.36 -0.48 -2.01
C VAL A 73 -8.44 -0.19 -0.96
N ASN A 74 -8.08 -0.38 0.30
CA ASN A 74 -8.93 -0.14 1.47
C ASN A 74 -8.28 0.89 2.40
N LEU A 75 -9.08 1.56 3.22
CA LEU A 75 -8.59 2.53 4.22
C LEU A 75 -8.99 2.13 5.65
N PHE A 76 -8.06 2.22 6.60
CA PHE A 76 -8.33 2.11 8.03
C PHE A 76 -8.15 3.48 8.61
N LEU A 77 -9.18 4.03 9.24
CA LEU A 77 -9.04 5.22 10.05
C LEU A 77 -9.11 4.79 11.50
N SER A 78 -8.05 5.06 12.26
CA SER A 78 -8.04 4.84 13.70
C SER A 78 -7.64 6.09 14.44
N LYS A 79 -8.25 6.32 15.61
CA LYS A 79 -7.92 7.44 16.50
C LYS A 79 -6.50 7.30 17.03
N ARG A 80 -5.53 7.75 16.26
CA ARG A 80 -4.11 7.69 16.62
C ARG A 80 -3.39 8.90 16.05
N LYS A 81 -2.31 9.31 16.72
CA LYS A 81 -1.38 10.29 16.15
C LYS A 81 -1.00 9.90 14.72
N PRO A 82 -0.95 10.85 13.77
CA PRO A 82 -0.38 10.64 12.44
C PRO A 82 1.11 10.34 12.57
N LYS A 83 1.46 9.09 12.91
CA LYS A 83 2.82 8.71 13.31
C LYS A 83 3.55 7.78 12.36
N LYS A 84 2.86 7.30 11.34
CA LYS A 84 3.33 6.65 10.10
C LYS A 84 2.07 6.03 9.52
N GLY A 85 1.74 6.37 8.28
CA GLY A 85 0.88 5.51 7.50
C GLY A 85 1.48 4.10 7.54
N LYS A 86 0.64 3.08 7.43
CA LYS A 86 1.15 1.74 7.21
C LYS A 86 0.32 1.09 6.13
N ASN A 87 0.96 0.79 5.01
CA ASN A 87 0.43 -0.16 4.06
C ASN A 87 0.55 -1.58 4.64
N ASP A 88 -0.59 -2.22 4.85
CA ASP A 88 -0.68 -3.63 5.12
C ASP A 88 -0.98 -4.36 3.79
N ILE A 89 0.10 -4.78 3.14
CA ILE A 89 0.08 -5.43 1.83
C ILE A 89 -0.79 -6.69 1.84
N ASP A 90 -0.81 -7.45 2.95
CA ASP A 90 -1.59 -8.68 3.06
C ASP A 90 -3.10 -8.42 2.92
N PHE A 91 -3.55 -7.20 3.25
CA PHE A 91 -4.94 -6.77 3.19
C PHE A 91 -5.18 -5.62 2.19
N ASN A 92 -4.17 -5.22 1.42
CA ASN A 92 -4.17 -4.02 0.56
C ASN A 92 -4.78 -2.80 1.29
N HIS A 93 -4.35 -2.61 2.54
CA HIS A 93 -4.99 -1.70 3.47
C HIS A 93 -4.04 -0.59 3.86
N VAL A 94 -4.42 0.67 3.58
CA VAL A 94 -3.69 1.82 4.10
C VAL A 94 -4.26 2.19 5.46
N ASN A 95 -3.42 2.15 6.49
CA ASN A 95 -3.83 2.53 7.84
C ASN A 95 -3.38 3.95 8.17
N MET A 96 -4.36 4.83 8.40
CA MET A 96 -4.15 6.25 8.70
C MET A 96 -4.73 6.61 10.07
N GLY A 97 -4.10 7.60 10.68
CA GLY A 97 -4.69 8.39 11.76
C GLY A 97 -4.34 9.85 11.49
N PHE A 98 -5.26 10.77 11.76
CA PHE A 98 -5.04 12.20 11.55
C PHE A 98 -5.89 13.05 12.50
N ASN A 99 -5.44 14.25 12.82
CA ASN A 99 -6.27 15.17 13.60
C ASN A 99 -7.10 16.03 12.66
N LYS A 100 -8.40 15.74 12.49
CA LYS A 100 -9.27 16.56 11.63
C LYS A 100 -9.49 17.99 12.14
N ASP A 101 -9.22 18.24 13.42
CA ASP A 101 -9.29 19.58 14.02
C ASP A 101 -8.02 20.42 13.76
N MET A 102 -6.98 19.83 13.13
CA MET A 102 -5.76 20.51 12.70
C MET A 102 -5.61 20.45 11.16
N PRO A 103 -6.48 21.15 10.42
CA PRO A 103 -6.48 21.12 8.96
C PRO A 103 -5.23 21.73 8.34
N GLU A 104 -4.37 22.42 9.07
CA GLU A 104 -3.05 22.86 8.61
C GLU A 104 -2.06 21.70 8.42
N VAL A 105 -2.29 20.57 9.09
CA VAL A 105 -1.48 19.34 9.03
C VAL A 105 -1.90 18.42 7.86
N SER A 106 -3.06 18.72 7.28
CA SER A 106 -3.68 18.11 6.10
C SER A 106 -2.71 17.69 5.00
N LYS A 107 -1.94 18.63 4.44
CA LYS A 107 -1.04 18.36 3.30
C LYS A 107 0.02 17.30 3.62
N HIS A 108 0.43 17.21 4.88
CA HIS A 108 1.41 16.23 5.33
C HIS A 108 0.80 14.84 5.48
N VAL A 109 -0.46 14.77 5.90
CA VAL A 109 -1.22 13.51 5.95
C VAL A 109 -1.48 12.98 4.53
N ASP A 110 -1.70 13.87 3.55
CA ASP A 110 -1.85 13.48 2.14
C ASP A 110 -0.59 12.86 1.59
N ALA A 111 0.56 13.49 1.82
CA ALA A 111 1.85 12.96 1.40
C ALA A 111 2.10 11.56 1.96
N ILE A 112 1.78 11.33 3.24
CA ILE A 112 1.87 10.00 3.86
C ILE A 112 0.88 9.03 3.21
N PHE A 113 -0.39 9.40 3.04
CA PHE A 113 -1.38 8.52 2.41
C PHE A 113 -0.98 8.11 0.99
N ILE A 114 -0.62 9.09 0.14
CA ILE A 114 -0.20 8.86 -1.24
C ILE A 114 1.04 7.96 -1.27
N HIS A 115 2.01 8.19 -0.36
CA HIS A 115 3.17 7.33 -0.21
C HIS A 115 2.76 5.87 0.09
N GLU A 116 1.88 5.63 1.07
CA GLU A 116 1.41 4.27 1.36
C GLU A 116 0.69 3.61 0.18
N VAL A 117 -0.10 4.37 -0.59
CA VAL A 117 -0.72 3.88 -1.84
C VAL A 117 0.34 3.60 -2.91
N GLY A 118 1.41 4.39 -2.96
CA GLY A 118 2.57 4.17 -3.83
C GLY A 118 3.22 2.80 -3.59
N HIS A 119 3.30 2.35 -2.34
CA HIS A 119 3.72 0.97 -2.04
C HIS A 119 2.78 -0.08 -2.64
N SER A 120 1.46 0.14 -2.66
CA SER A 120 0.49 -0.78 -3.27
C SER A 120 0.65 -0.86 -4.79
N ILE A 121 0.88 0.30 -5.45
CA ILE A 121 1.19 0.34 -6.89
C ILE A 121 2.42 -0.50 -7.18
N PHE A 122 3.50 -0.25 -6.43
CA PHE A 122 4.76 -0.96 -6.64
C PHE A 122 4.61 -2.47 -6.42
N HIS A 123 3.95 -2.86 -5.33
CA HIS A 123 3.74 -4.27 -5.00
C HIS A 123 2.95 -5.00 -6.08
N GLN A 124 1.78 -4.47 -6.46
CA GLN A 124 0.92 -5.09 -7.48
C GLN A 124 1.61 -5.12 -8.84
N TYR A 125 2.42 -4.10 -9.17
CA TYR A 125 3.22 -4.08 -10.40
C TYR A 125 4.26 -5.19 -10.39
N LEU A 126 5.05 -5.34 -9.32
CA LEU A 126 6.07 -6.38 -9.24
C LEU A 126 5.46 -7.79 -9.32
N LEU A 127 4.36 -8.03 -8.59
CA LEU A 127 3.67 -9.32 -8.65
C LEU A 127 3.21 -9.67 -10.06
N LYS A 128 2.71 -8.68 -10.80
CA LYS A 128 2.22 -8.84 -12.17
C LYS A 128 3.34 -9.06 -13.17
N GLU A 129 4.40 -8.26 -13.08
CA GLU A 129 5.37 -8.09 -14.16
C GLU A 129 6.60 -8.99 -14.03
N ILE A 130 6.94 -9.42 -12.82
CA ILE A 130 7.98 -10.42 -12.62
C ILE A 130 7.33 -11.81 -12.75
N SER A 131 7.62 -12.50 -13.84
CA SER A 131 6.99 -13.78 -14.25
C SER A 131 6.89 -14.82 -13.12
N TYR A 132 7.90 -14.85 -12.25
CA TYR A 132 7.97 -15.73 -11.10
C TYR A 132 6.79 -15.57 -10.11
N PHE A 133 6.18 -14.39 -10.03
CA PHE A 133 5.07 -14.09 -9.11
C PHE A 133 3.68 -14.08 -9.77
N SER A 134 3.58 -14.35 -11.07
CA SER A 134 2.31 -14.37 -11.81
C SER A 134 1.21 -15.19 -11.11
N ASN A 135 1.55 -16.39 -10.61
CA ASN A 135 0.60 -17.21 -9.85
C ASN A 135 0.15 -16.54 -8.54
N LEU A 136 1.05 -15.85 -7.83
CA LEU A 136 0.70 -15.13 -6.60
C LEU A 136 -0.17 -13.90 -6.91
N TYR A 137 0.13 -13.19 -8.01
CA TYR A 137 -0.70 -12.09 -8.51
C TYR A 137 -2.13 -12.55 -8.79
N ASP A 138 -2.31 -13.67 -9.48
CA ASP A 138 -3.64 -14.21 -9.77
C ASP A 138 -4.39 -14.62 -8.50
N LEU A 139 -3.69 -15.23 -7.54
CA LEU A 139 -4.27 -15.57 -6.23
C LEU A 139 -4.67 -14.33 -5.43
N ASP A 140 -3.84 -13.28 -5.43
CA ASP A 140 -4.13 -12.04 -4.71
C ASP A 140 -5.33 -11.30 -5.32
N ARG A 141 -5.41 -11.23 -6.65
CA ARG A 141 -6.59 -10.70 -7.36
C ARG A 141 -7.85 -11.50 -7.08
N LYS A 142 -7.75 -12.83 -7.06
CA LYS A 142 -8.88 -13.71 -6.73
C LYS A 142 -9.33 -13.50 -5.29
N LYS A 143 -8.39 -13.41 -4.33
CA LYS A 143 -8.69 -13.09 -2.92
C LYS A 143 -9.44 -11.77 -2.83
N ASP A 144 -8.96 -10.71 -3.50
CA ASP A 144 -9.61 -9.40 -3.49
C ASP A 144 -11.02 -9.45 -4.10
N SER A 145 -11.18 -10.10 -5.25
CA SER A 145 -12.50 -10.27 -5.88
C SER A 145 -13.49 -10.97 -4.96
N LEU A 146 -13.09 -12.08 -4.33
CA LEU A 146 -13.95 -12.82 -3.39
C LEU A 146 -14.31 -11.97 -2.16
N PHE A 147 -13.36 -11.16 -1.70
CA PHE A 147 -13.58 -10.25 -0.59
C PHE A 147 -14.57 -9.13 -0.97
N ASN A 148 -14.44 -8.52 -2.15
CA ASN A 148 -15.37 -7.51 -2.64
C ASN A 148 -16.79 -8.07 -2.79
N THR A 149 -16.93 -9.28 -3.32
CA THR A 149 -18.21 -10.01 -3.34
C THR A 149 -18.78 -10.15 -1.92
N LEU A 150 -17.98 -10.49 -0.91
CA LEU A 150 -18.45 -10.50 0.49
C LEU A 150 -18.81 -9.11 1.04
N LEU A 151 -18.16 -8.03 0.59
CA LEU A 151 -18.53 -6.68 0.99
C LEU A 151 -19.90 -6.29 0.46
N GLU A 152 -20.21 -6.63 -0.80
CA GLU A 152 -21.55 -6.44 -1.37
C GLU A 152 -22.60 -7.12 -0.49
N ARG A 153 -22.37 -8.37 -0.08
CA ARG A 153 -23.25 -9.08 0.86
C ARG A 153 -23.47 -8.30 2.16
N ASN A 154 -22.40 -7.73 2.75
CA ASN A 154 -22.49 -7.02 4.02
C ASN A 154 -23.36 -5.77 3.91
N SER A 155 -23.38 -5.10 2.76
CA SER A 155 -24.26 -3.96 2.48
C SER A 155 -25.75 -4.35 2.45
N LEU A 156 -26.04 -5.63 2.18
CA LEU A 156 -27.40 -6.18 2.09
C LEU A 156 -27.92 -6.77 3.41
N LEU A 157 -27.08 -6.85 4.45
CA LEU A 157 -27.49 -7.38 5.75
C LEU A 157 -28.37 -6.37 6.51
N SER A 158 -29.34 -6.88 7.28
CA SER A 158 -30.11 -6.04 8.21
C SER A 158 -29.23 -5.54 9.36
N ASP A 159 -29.74 -4.59 10.15
CA ASP A 159 -29.04 -4.05 11.33
C ASP A 159 -28.64 -5.13 12.36
N THR A 160 -29.35 -6.26 12.34
CA THR A 160 -29.06 -7.43 13.18
C THR A 160 -27.96 -8.35 12.60
N GLY A 161 -27.41 -8.00 11.43
CA GLY A 161 -26.43 -8.80 10.69
C GLY A 161 -27.04 -10.00 9.96
N LYS A 162 -28.37 -10.07 9.88
CA LYS A 162 -29.09 -11.18 9.25
C LYS A 162 -29.43 -10.87 7.81
N CYS A 163 -29.49 -11.93 7.02
CA CYS A 163 -29.86 -11.86 5.61
C CYS A 163 -31.36 -12.12 5.48
N GLU A 164 -32.15 -11.04 5.51
CA GLU A 164 -33.62 -11.09 5.59
C GLU A 164 -34.31 -10.52 4.35
N SER A 165 -33.62 -9.66 3.59
CA SER A 165 -34.16 -9.07 2.35
C SER A 165 -34.13 -10.05 1.18
N PRO A 166 -35.09 -9.95 0.22
CA PRO A 166 -35.06 -10.75 -1.01
C PRO A 166 -33.75 -10.63 -1.78
N GLU A 167 -33.15 -9.44 -1.81
CA GLU A 167 -31.87 -9.14 -2.46
C GLU A 167 -30.73 -9.92 -1.80
N CYS A 168 -30.68 -9.91 -0.47
CA CYS A 168 -29.66 -10.64 0.28
C CYS A 168 -29.82 -12.16 0.10
N LEU A 169 -31.05 -12.68 0.14
CA LEU A 169 -31.32 -14.10 -0.05
C LEU A 169 -30.94 -14.57 -1.46
N LYS A 170 -31.28 -13.77 -2.48
CA LYS A 170 -30.86 -14.00 -3.87
C LYS A 170 -29.33 -14.00 -3.99
N TRP A 171 -28.66 -13.01 -3.40
CA TRP A 171 -27.20 -12.95 -3.38
C TRP A 171 -26.58 -14.22 -2.76
N ASN A 172 -27.10 -14.71 -1.63
CA ASN A 172 -26.59 -15.94 -0.99
C ASN A 172 -26.78 -17.18 -1.89
N ALA A 173 -27.87 -17.25 -2.65
CA ALA A 173 -28.12 -18.36 -3.57
C ALA A 173 -27.14 -18.32 -4.76
N GLU A 174 -26.94 -17.15 -5.35
CA GLU A 174 -26.01 -16.92 -6.47
C GLU A 174 -24.54 -17.13 -6.05
N ASN A 175 -24.20 -16.81 -4.81
CA ASN A 175 -22.84 -16.87 -4.26
C ASN A 175 -22.66 -17.99 -3.23
N SER A 176 -23.39 -19.10 -3.36
CA SER A 176 -23.43 -20.19 -2.37
C SER A 176 -22.05 -20.83 -2.05
N ASN A 177 -21.09 -20.74 -2.99
CA ASN A 177 -19.74 -21.28 -2.83
C ASN A 177 -18.70 -20.28 -2.29
N ILE A 178 -19.06 -19.01 -2.07
CA ILE A 178 -18.11 -17.93 -1.76
C ILE A 178 -17.15 -18.25 -0.61
N PHE A 179 -17.67 -18.82 0.49
CA PHE A 179 -16.86 -19.16 1.66
C PHE A 179 -15.91 -20.34 1.39
N SER A 180 -16.33 -21.28 0.55
CA SER A 180 -15.48 -22.40 0.12
C SER A 180 -14.33 -21.89 -0.76
N ASP A 181 -14.63 -21.00 -1.71
CA ASP A 181 -13.65 -20.41 -2.62
C ASP A 181 -12.63 -19.54 -1.90
N ILE A 182 -13.06 -18.79 -0.87
CA ILE A 182 -12.15 -18.04 0.02
C ILE A 182 -11.20 -18.99 0.74
N ARG A 183 -11.74 -20.06 1.34
CA ARG A 183 -10.90 -21.06 2.04
C ARG A 183 -9.89 -21.70 1.10
N LYS A 184 -10.33 -22.08 -0.11
CA LYS A 184 -9.46 -22.69 -1.13
C LYS A 184 -8.35 -21.72 -1.54
N THR A 185 -8.70 -20.48 -1.88
CA THR A 185 -7.73 -19.45 -2.28
C THR A 185 -6.70 -19.18 -1.19
N LYS A 186 -7.14 -19.12 0.09
CA LYS A 186 -6.24 -18.98 1.23
C LYS A 186 -5.24 -20.13 1.32
N LEU A 187 -5.70 -21.38 1.21
CA LEU A 187 -4.83 -22.55 1.24
C LEU A 187 -3.83 -22.57 0.07
N GLU A 188 -4.29 -22.21 -1.14
CA GLU A 188 -3.44 -22.09 -2.33
C GLU A 188 -2.33 -21.04 -2.11
N MET A 189 -2.66 -19.89 -1.51
CA MET A 189 -1.66 -18.87 -1.14
C MET A 189 -0.68 -19.40 -0.08
N GLU A 190 -1.16 -20.03 0.99
CA GLU A 190 -0.31 -20.61 2.04
C GLU A 190 0.68 -21.65 1.50
N ASP A 191 0.21 -22.53 0.62
CA ASP A 191 1.05 -23.53 -0.06
C ASP A 191 2.06 -22.87 -1.00
N TRP A 192 1.66 -21.82 -1.73
CA TRP A 192 2.57 -21.05 -2.55
C TRP A 192 3.69 -20.43 -1.71
N TYR A 193 3.36 -19.74 -0.60
CA TYR A 193 4.34 -19.14 0.30
C TYR A 193 5.32 -20.19 0.87
N LYS A 194 4.80 -21.34 1.29
CA LYS A 194 5.60 -22.44 1.84
C LYS A 194 6.63 -22.96 0.83
N ASN A 195 6.22 -23.14 -0.44
CA ASN A 195 7.09 -23.68 -1.49
C ASN A 195 8.08 -22.65 -2.05
N ASN A 196 7.87 -21.36 -1.78
CA ASN A 196 8.61 -20.26 -2.38
C ASN A 196 9.39 -19.39 -1.35
N LYS A 197 9.47 -19.83 -0.08
CA LYS A 197 9.98 -19.04 1.05
C LYS A 197 11.33 -18.33 0.81
N LYS A 198 12.33 -19.03 0.25
CA LYS A 198 13.67 -18.45 -0.04
C LYS A 198 13.55 -17.28 -1.03
N LYS A 199 12.76 -17.48 -2.08
CA LYS A 199 12.63 -16.53 -3.19
C LYS A 199 11.87 -15.27 -2.76
N ILE A 200 10.79 -15.44 -1.99
CA ILE A 200 10.08 -14.31 -1.35
C ILE A 200 11.04 -13.50 -0.49
N PHE A 201 11.82 -14.18 0.36
CA PHE A 201 12.76 -13.51 1.25
C PHE A 201 13.80 -12.68 0.49
N ILE A 202 14.35 -13.22 -0.59
CA ILE A 202 15.30 -12.52 -1.47
C ILE A 202 14.64 -11.30 -2.10
N LEU A 203 13.47 -11.47 -2.72
CA LEU A 203 12.76 -10.35 -3.34
C LEU A 203 12.43 -9.27 -2.31
N THR A 204 11.86 -9.62 -1.16
CA THR A 204 11.49 -8.62 -0.14
C THR A 204 12.69 -7.75 0.24
N ARG A 205 13.89 -8.34 0.33
CA ARG A 205 15.11 -7.59 0.61
C ARG A 205 15.59 -6.74 -0.57
N LEU A 206 15.57 -7.27 -1.79
CA LEU A 206 15.94 -6.52 -3.00
C LEU A 206 15.00 -5.33 -3.24
N ALA A 207 13.70 -5.57 -3.06
CA ALA A 207 12.64 -4.63 -3.40
C ALA A 207 12.35 -3.60 -2.30
N ALA A 208 12.70 -3.85 -1.03
CA ALA A 208 12.36 -2.95 0.07
C ALA A 208 12.85 -1.49 -0.14
N PRO A 209 14.11 -1.24 -0.54
CA PRO A 209 14.56 0.13 -0.78
C PRO A 209 13.90 0.78 -2.00
N TYR A 210 13.54 -0.03 -3.00
CA TYR A 210 12.77 0.44 -4.17
C TYR A 210 11.32 0.76 -3.81
N HIS A 211 10.72 0.01 -2.90
CA HIS A 211 9.38 0.27 -2.36
C HIS A 211 9.29 1.69 -1.79
N GLU A 212 10.30 2.10 -1.02
CA GLU A 212 10.40 3.43 -0.43
C GLU A 212 10.66 4.53 -1.46
N LEU A 213 11.65 4.31 -2.35
CA LEU A 213 11.97 5.24 -3.42
C LEU A 213 10.75 5.51 -4.30
N PHE A 214 10.08 4.45 -4.76
CA PHE A 214 8.93 4.56 -5.66
C PHE A 214 7.74 5.26 -4.98
N ALA A 215 7.45 4.91 -3.74
CA ALA A 215 6.37 5.53 -2.99
C ALA A 215 6.60 7.04 -2.78
N ASP A 216 7.85 7.46 -2.53
CA ASP A 216 8.20 8.89 -2.49
C ASP A 216 8.08 9.58 -3.86
N ILE A 217 8.42 8.90 -4.95
CA ILE A 217 8.23 9.42 -6.33
C ILE A 217 6.75 9.68 -6.61
N VAL A 218 5.87 8.73 -6.27
CA VAL A 218 4.42 8.88 -6.45
C VAL A 218 3.90 10.05 -5.62
N ALA A 219 4.28 10.16 -4.34
CA ALA A 219 3.87 11.27 -3.49
C ALA A 219 4.33 12.63 -4.04
N ALA A 220 5.60 12.74 -4.46
CA ALA A 220 6.14 13.96 -5.04
C ALA A 220 5.47 14.35 -6.36
N ALA A 221 5.16 13.36 -7.21
CA ALA A 221 4.51 13.58 -8.50
C ALA A 221 3.05 14.04 -8.34
N VAL A 222 2.25 13.35 -7.53
CA VAL A 222 0.84 13.69 -7.30
C VAL A 222 0.70 15.06 -6.66
N LEU A 223 1.53 15.35 -5.65
CA LEU A 223 1.49 16.64 -4.95
C LEU A 223 2.23 17.77 -5.68
N ASN A 224 2.91 17.46 -6.79
CA ASN A 224 3.81 18.39 -7.49
C ASN A 224 4.79 19.09 -6.52
N ASP A 225 5.33 18.33 -5.56
CA ASP A 225 6.24 18.82 -4.52
C ASP A 225 7.36 17.80 -4.29
N PRO A 226 8.59 18.05 -4.76
CA PRO A 226 9.70 17.14 -4.58
C PRO A 226 10.12 16.97 -3.11
N GLU A 227 9.66 17.82 -2.20
CA GLU A 227 9.98 17.76 -0.78
C GLU A 227 8.82 17.23 0.06
N ALA A 228 7.69 16.84 -0.56
CA ALA A 228 6.44 16.47 0.10
C ALA A 228 6.62 15.51 1.27
N THR A 229 7.24 14.34 1.03
CA THR A 229 7.40 13.32 2.07
C THR A 229 8.40 13.74 3.15
N SER A 230 9.51 14.40 2.77
CA SER A 230 10.52 14.86 3.73
C SER A 230 9.95 15.91 4.68
N ASN A 231 9.20 16.88 4.13
CA ASN A 231 8.51 17.91 4.89
C ASN A 231 7.42 17.30 5.78
N ALA A 232 6.62 16.36 5.26
CA ALA A 232 5.61 15.66 6.06
C ALA A 232 6.18 14.96 7.29
N LEU A 233 7.31 14.26 7.14
CA LEU A 233 7.98 13.59 8.25
C LEU A 233 8.53 14.59 9.27
N TYR A 234 9.14 15.69 8.79
CA TYR A 234 9.63 16.73 9.69
C TYR A 234 8.48 17.37 10.46
N ASP A 235 7.39 17.74 9.81
CA ASP A 235 6.31 18.47 10.45
C ASP A 235 5.48 17.59 11.40
N LEU A 236 5.18 16.35 11.00
CA LEU A 236 4.40 15.39 11.80
C LEU A 236 5.21 14.74 12.92
N LEU A 237 6.45 14.35 12.64
CA LEU A 237 7.26 13.51 13.55
C LEU A 237 8.39 14.27 14.22
N LYS A 238 8.68 15.50 13.77
CA LYS A 238 9.88 16.27 14.18
C LYS A 238 11.17 15.51 13.89
N VAL A 239 11.19 14.75 12.80
CA VAL A 239 12.36 14.00 12.32
C VAL A 239 12.75 14.52 10.94
N ALA A 240 13.91 15.17 10.84
CA ALA A 240 14.47 15.60 9.56
C ALA A 240 15.06 14.39 8.82
N ILE A 241 14.47 14.03 7.69
CA ILE A 241 14.94 12.94 6.82
C ILE A 241 15.11 13.50 5.41
N PRO A 242 16.17 14.31 5.18
CA PRO A 242 16.38 14.98 3.90
C PRO A 242 16.65 14.00 2.76
N CYS A 243 17.19 12.82 3.06
CA CYS A 243 17.47 11.74 2.09
C CYS A 243 16.23 11.28 1.29
N ARG A 244 15.02 11.57 1.78
CA ARG A 244 13.73 11.24 1.14
C ARG A 244 13.23 12.33 0.20
N SER A 245 13.86 13.50 0.19
CA SER A 245 13.54 14.56 -0.76
C SER A 245 13.99 14.18 -2.17
N MET A 246 13.16 14.51 -3.16
CA MET A 246 13.47 14.39 -4.57
C MET A 246 14.41 15.49 -5.07
N LYS A 247 14.74 16.49 -4.25
CA LYS A 247 15.84 17.45 -4.49
C LYS A 247 17.15 17.05 -3.81
N TYR A 248 17.15 15.95 -3.05
CA TYR A 248 18.33 15.58 -2.28
C TYR A 248 19.45 15.09 -3.20
N SER A 249 20.54 15.85 -3.24
CA SER A 249 21.76 15.51 -3.94
C SER A 249 22.86 15.22 -2.91
N SER A 250 23.14 13.95 -2.61
CA SER A 250 24.41 13.59 -1.98
C SER A 250 25.19 12.67 -2.89
N GLU A 251 26.46 13.02 -3.14
CA GLU A 251 27.38 12.17 -3.91
C GLU A 251 27.67 10.84 -3.21
N CYS A 252 27.47 10.78 -1.88
CA CYS A 252 27.64 9.57 -1.09
C CYS A 252 26.30 8.84 -0.94
N LEU A 253 26.24 7.60 -1.45
CA LEU A 253 25.33 6.58 -0.94
C LEU A 253 25.80 6.28 0.49
N ASN A 254 25.07 6.75 1.50
CA ASN A 254 25.28 6.23 2.85
C ASN A 254 24.41 4.98 3.00
N ASP A 255 25.00 3.82 2.67
CA ASP A 255 24.43 2.47 2.81
C ASP A 255 23.96 2.16 4.25
N THR A 256 24.28 3.03 5.22
CA THR A 256 23.92 2.88 6.64
C THR A 256 22.57 3.47 7.03
N GLN A 257 21.86 4.17 6.14
CA GLN A 257 20.64 4.92 6.50
C GLN A 257 19.32 4.13 6.33
N GLY A 258 19.37 2.83 6.03
CA GLY A 258 18.21 1.94 5.88
C GLY A 258 17.44 2.14 4.57
N ASP A 259 16.43 1.30 4.33
CA ASP A 259 15.71 1.19 3.05
C ASP A 259 15.22 2.53 2.48
N HIS A 260 14.74 3.43 3.35
CA HIS A 260 14.20 4.74 2.98
C HIS A 260 15.22 5.69 2.32
N CYS A 261 16.50 5.56 2.66
CA CYS A 261 17.56 6.48 2.24
C CYS A 261 18.56 5.84 1.27
N LEU A 262 18.49 4.53 1.04
CA LEU A 262 19.51 3.80 0.25
C LEU A 262 19.71 4.43 -1.13
N TYR A 263 18.62 4.74 -1.83
CA TYR A 263 18.67 5.38 -3.15
C TYR A 263 18.56 6.90 -3.11
N SER A 264 18.95 7.56 -2.02
CA SER A 264 18.91 9.01 -1.93
C SER A 264 19.72 9.72 -3.02
N GLY A 265 20.86 9.14 -3.43
CA GLY A 265 21.76 9.72 -4.44
C GLY A 265 21.23 9.75 -5.89
N VAL A 266 20.07 9.14 -6.18
CA VAL A 266 19.48 9.12 -7.54
C VAL A 266 18.14 9.85 -7.64
N ARG A 267 17.60 10.31 -6.50
CA ARG A 267 16.29 10.95 -6.44
C ARG A 267 16.22 12.23 -7.27
N GLU A 268 17.24 13.09 -7.15
CA GLU A 268 17.32 14.32 -7.95
C GLU A 268 17.37 14.04 -9.46
N ALA A 269 18.12 13.03 -9.88
CA ALA A 269 18.20 12.64 -11.28
C ALA A 269 16.83 12.13 -11.81
N ILE A 270 16.13 11.29 -11.04
CA ILE A 270 14.77 10.84 -11.39
C ILE A 270 13.83 12.04 -11.51
N TRP A 271 13.87 12.97 -10.55
CA TRP A 271 13.00 14.14 -10.56
C TRP A 271 13.23 15.03 -11.77
N ASN A 272 14.48 15.41 -12.02
CA ASN A 272 14.83 16.37 -13.07
C ASN A 272 14.68 15.76 -14.47
N SER A 273 15.01 14.48 -14.65
CA SER A 273 15.02 13.83 -15.97
C SER A 273 13.69 13.21 -16.37
N LEU A 274 12.88 12.74 -15.40
CA LEU A 274 11.65 12.00 -15.69
C LEU A 274 10.40 12.73 -15.18
N ILE A 275 10.34 13.06 -13.89
CA ILE A 275 9.08 13.49 -13.25
C ILE A 275 8.72 14.95 -13.54
N SER A 276 9.65 15.89 -13.32
CA SER A 276 9.39 17.33 -13.52
C SER A 276 9.04 17.71 -14.97
N PRO A 277 9.71 17.17 -16.00
CA PRO A 277 9.29 17.38 -17.39
C PRO A 277 7.89 16.81 -17.68
N ALA A 278 7.58 15.63 -17.13
CA ALA A 278 6.29 14.99 -17.34
C ALA A 278 5.13 15.74 -16.67
N LEU A 279 5.35 16.34 -15.50
CA LEU A 279 4.39 17.24 -14.84
C LEU A 279 4.04 18.44 -15.73
N SER A 280 5.02 19.01 -16.41
CA SER A 280 4.81 20.16 -17.31
C SER A 280 4.02 19.80 -18.58
N ASN A 281 4.14 18.56 -19.04
CA ASN A 281 3.52 18.07 -20.27
C ASN A 281 2.24 17.23 -20.05
N GLY A 282 1.82 17.04 -18.79
CA GLY A 282 0.67 16.20 -18.44
C GLY A 282 0.89 14.70 -18.63
N ASP A 283 2.14 14.23 -18.64
CA ASP A 283 2.54 12.86 -18.97
C ASP A 283 3.09 12.06 -17.78
N VAL A 284 2.65 12.41 -16.57
CA VAL A 284 3.17 11.86 -15.31
C VAL A 284 3.05 10.34 -15.25
N LYS A 285 1.96 9.77 -15.78
CA LYS A 285 1.74 8.32 -15.82
C LYS A 285 2.84 7.57 -16.56
N ASN A 286 3.23 8.04 -17.75
CA ASN A 286 4.28 7.39 -18.53
C ASN A 286 5.65 7.55 -17.87
N ALA A 287 5.91 8.68 -17.20
CA ALA A 287 7.14 8.85 -16.43
C ALA A 287 7.22 7.90 -15.22
N ILE A 288 6.12 7.72 -14.49
CA ILE A 288 6.03 6.72 -13.40
C ILE A 288 6.23 5.30 -13.95
N GLU A 289 5.65 4.98 -15.11
CA GLU A 289 5.85 3.69 -15.78
C GLU A 289 7.33 3.46 -16.15
N ALA A 290 8.00 4.47 -16.70
CA ALA A 290 9.43 4.39 -17.04
C ALA A 290 10.29 4.11 -15.80
N VAL A 291 10.01 4.76 -14.68
CA VAL A 291 10.68 4.48 -13.39
C VAL A 291 10.47 3.01 -12.97
N LEU A 292 9.24 2.51 -13.04
CA LEU A 292 8.94 1.12 -12.70
C LEU A 292 9.70 0.13 -13.58
N LEU A 293 9.79 0.39 -14.88
CA LEU A 293 10.53 -0.46 -15.82
C LEU A 293 12.04 -0.49 -15.50
N ILE A 294 12.62 0.65 -15.14
CA ILE A 294 14.03 0.72 -14.71
C ILE A 294 14.23 -0.11 -13.44
N ILE A 295 13.39 0.09 -12.42
CA ILE A 295 13.47 -0.65 -11.15
C ILE A 295 13.26 -2.15 -11.37
N LYS A 296 12.28 -2.55 -12.21
CA LYS A 296 12.03 -3.94 -12.56
C LYS A 296 13.28 -4.59 -13.16
N GLY A 297 13.90 -3.93 -14.15
CA GLY A 297 15.11 -4.45 -14.78
C GLY A 297 16.25 -4.65 -13.78
N GLU A 298 16.39 -3.76 -12.80
CA GLU A 298 17.39 -3.92 -11.73
C GLU A 298 17.06 -5.10 -10.81
N ILE A 299 15.80 -5.22 -10.38
CA ILE A 299 15.35 -6.34 -9.55
C ILE A 299 15.55 -7.66 -10.30
N GLU A 300 15.19 -7.76 -11.58
CA GLU A 300 15.35 -9.00 -12.36
C GLU A 300 16.83 -9.39 -12.51
N ASN A 301 17.71 -8.42 -12.80
CA ASN A 301 19.16 -8.67 -12.90
C ASN A 301 19.76 -9.17 -11.58
N GLU A 302 19.34 -8.60 -10.45
CA GLU A 302 19.86 -9.01 -9.14
C GLU A 302 19.19 -10.28 -8.60
N LEU A 303 17.94 -10.55 -8.99
CA LEU A 303 17.18 -11.71 -8.53
C LEU A 303 17.82 -13.00 -9.02
N ASP A 304 18.21 -13.08 -10.29
CA ASP A 304 18.86 -14.28 -10.84
C ASP A 304 20.18 -14.57 -10.11
N ASN A 305 21.02 -13.54 -9.91
CA ASN A 305 22.27 -13.65 -9.14
C ASN A 305 22.04 -14.10 -7.69
N ALA A 306 21.03 -13.52 -7.01
CA ALA A 306 20.70 -13.83 -5.63
C ALA A 306 20.09 -15.22 -5.44
N LEU A 307 19.41 -15.75 -6.45
CA LEU A 307 18.84 -17.10 -6.42
C LEU A 307 19.92 -18.18 -6.55
N GLU A 308 20.97 -17.91 -7.32
CA GLU A 308 22.10 -18.81 -7.57
C GLU A 308 23.16 -18.79 -6.46
N ASN A 309 23.28 -17.69 -5.70
CA ASN A 309 24.31 -17.52 -4.68
C ASN A 309 23.75 -17.48 -3.24
N ASP A 310 23.92 -18.56 -2.48
CA ASP A 310 23.49 -18.63 -1.08
C ASP A 310 24.19 -17.61 -0.16
N ASP A 311 25.40 -17.13 -0.51
CA ASP A 311 26.11 -16.11 0.26
C ASP A 311 25.43 -14.73 0.19
N TRP A 312 24.61 -14.50 -0.83
CA TRP A 312 23.81 -13.27 -0.97
C TRP A 312 22.86 -13.08 0.22
N ILE A 313 22.30 -14.16 0.76
CA ILE A 313 21.39 -14.14 1.92
C ILE A 313 22.08 -13.54 3.16
N TYR A 314 23.40 -13.68 3.25
CA TYR A 314 24.20 -13.27 4.40
C TYR A 314 24.88 -11.91 4.23
N ASN A 315 25.05 -11.39 3.01
CA ASN A 315 25.69 -10.09 2.72
C ASN A 315 25.00 -9.33 1.56
N PRO A 316 23.78 -8.82 1.75
CA PRO A 316 23.03 -8.11 0.71
C PRO A 316 23.66 -6.75 0.32
N ASP A 317 24.41 -6.10 1.22
CA ASP A 317 25.00 -4.77 1.03
C ASP A 317 26.03 -4.69 -0.12
N LEU A 318 26.56 -5.82 -0.59
CA LEU A 318 27.54 -5.87 -1.69
C LEU A 318 26.92 -5.58 -3.07
N TYR A 319 25.59 -5.69 -3.22
CA TYR A 319 24.92 -5.78 -4.52
C TYR A 319 24.12 -4.52 -4.92
N PHE A 320 23.93 -3.54 -4.03
CA PHE A 320 23.09 -2.36 -4.28
C PHE A 320 23.75 -1.22 -5.11
N ARG A 321 24.92 -1.44 -5.73
CA ARG A 321 25.77 -0.36 -6.33
C ARG A 321 25.48 0.00 -7.80
N SER A 322 24.51 -0.64 -8.46
CA SER A 322 24.28 -0.61 -9.93
C SER A 322 23.44 0.58 -10.47
N PHE A 323 22.54 1.13 -9.65
CA PHE A 323 21.39 1.92 -10.12
C PHE A 323 21.71 3.24 -10.86
N LYS A 324 22.85 3.88 -10.57
CA LYS A 324 23.18 5.23 -11.11
C LYS A 324 23.45 5.26 -12.62
N SER A 325 23.88 4.14 -13.21
CA SER A 325 24.32 4.10 -14.62
C SER A 325 23.19 4.13 -15.66
N LYS A 326 21.94 3.93 -15.23
CA LYS A 326 20.76 3.75 -16.10
C LYS A 326 19.84 4.96 -16.19
N ILE A 327 20.16 6.06 -15.49
CA ILE A 327 19.39 7.31 -15.47
C ILE A 327 20.19 8.38 -16.23
N HIS A 328 20.23 8.28 -17.56
CA HIS A 328 20.87 9.27 -18.45
C HIS A 328 20.05 9.50 -19.70
#